data_AF-Q1L9Q1-F1
#
_entry.id   AF-Q1L9Q1-F1
#
_cell.length_a   1.000
_cell.length_b   1.000
_cell.length_c   1.000
_cell.angle_alpha   90.00
_cell.angle_beta   90.00
_cell.angle_gamma   90.00
#
_symmetry.space_group_name_H-M   'P 1'
#
loop_
_entity.id
_entity.type
_entity.pdbx_description
1 polymer ?
#
loop_
_entity_poly.entity_id
_entity_poly.type
_entity_poly.pdbx_seq_one_letter_code
_entity_poly.pdbx_strand_id
1 'polypeptide(L)'
;MTQHDDNEREYPEPETVLAIRGAIATGQLGGPKGPPGHWLNEFWQIGAALRDHAEILQGFEDTALQELLNTTADYLATDVP
;
A
#
# COMPACT_ATOMS: atom_id res chain seq x y z
N MET A 1 25.06 34.90 -10.13
CA MET A 1 24.67 33.57 -9.67
C MET A 1 24.13 33.73 -8.27
N THR A 2 22.83 33.89 -8.15
CA THR A 2 22.15 34.09 -6.87
C THR A 2 21.90 32.69 -6.30
N GLN A 3 22.66 32.29 -5.28
CA GLN A 3 22.27 31.15 -4.44
C GLN A 3 21.03 31.60 -3.70
N HIS A 4 19.87 31.11 -4.14
CA HIS A 4 18.67 31.17 -3.32
C HIS A 4 18.87 30.20 -2.15
N ASP A 5 18.70 30.71 -0.94
CA ASP A 5 18.72 29.91 0.27
C ASP A 5 17.54 28.92 0.20
N ASP A 6 17.82 27.62 0.02
CA ASP A 6 16.82 26.57 -0.14
C ASP A 6 15.85 26.46 1.05
N ASN A 7 16.17 27.12 2.18
CA ASN A 7 15.38 27.12 3.41
C ASN A 7 14.13 28.02 3.38
N GLU A 8 13.93 28.86 2.37
CA GLU A 8 12.76 29.77 2.27
C GLU A 8 11.67 29.26 1.33
N ARG A 9 11.84 28.08 0.70
CA ARG A 9 10.81 27.50 -0.18
C ARG A 9 9.72 26.80 0.64
N GLU A 10 8.50 27.33 0.53
CA GLU A 10 7.29 26.78 1.17
C GLU A 10 6.90 25.39 0.65
N TYR A 11 7.36 25.02 -0.56
CA TYR A 11 7.08 23.73 -1.18
C TYR A 11 8.35 23.10 -1.79
N PRO A 12 8.49 21.75 -1.70
CA PRO A 12 9.59 21.04 -2.33
C PRO A 12 9.51 21.10 -3.85
N GLU A 13 10.65 20.92 -4.51
CA GLU A 13 10.70 20.87 -5.99
C GLU A 13 9.74 19.81 -6.56
N PRO A 14 9.12 20.08 -7.72
CA PRO A 14 8.24 19.11 -8.38
C PRO A 14 8.89 17.73 -8.57
N GLU A 15 10.19 17.68 -8.85
CA GLU A 15 10.97 16.46 -9.01
C GLU A 15 11.06 15.67 -7.70
N THR A 16 11.22 16.37 -6.57
CA THR A 16 11.21 15.78 -5.23
C THR A 16 9.84 15.18 -4.93
N VAL A 17 8.76 15.90 -5.25
CA VAL A 17 7.39 15.38 -5.10
C VAL A 17 7.17 14.15 -5.97
N LEU A 18 7.65 14.16 -7.22
CA LEU A 18 7.54 13.03 -8.13
C LEU A 18 8.32 11.82 -7.62
N ALA A 19 9.53 12.02 -7.10
CA ALA A 19 10.35 10.97 -6.51
C ALA A 19 9.68 10.35 -5.28
N ILE A 20 9.09 11.17 -4.40
CA ILE A 20 8.31 10.70 -3.25
C ILE A 20 7.11 9.86 -3.72
N ARG A 21 6.33 10.35 -4.68
CA ARG A 21 5.18 9.62 -5.23
C ARG A 21 5.60 8.30 -5.86
N GLY A 22 6.71 8.30 -6.60
CA GLY A 22 7.28 7.11 -7.21
C GLY A 22 7.72 6.08 -6.16
N ALA A 23 8.35 6.52 -5.07
CA ALA A 23 8.76 5.63 -3.98
C ALA A 23 7.55 4.97 -3.30
N ILE A 24 6.49 5.73 -3.02
CA ILE A 24 5.24 5.20 -2.45
C ILE A 24 4.61 4.18 -3.41
N ALA A 25 4.43 4.54 -4.67
CA ALA A 25 3.83 3.67 -5.68
C ALA A 25 4.65 2.36 -5.85
N THR A 26 5.97 2.46 -5.82
CA THR A 26 6.86 1.29 -5.88
C THR A 26 6.66 0.39 -4.67
N GLY A 27 6.56 0.95 -3.45
CA GLY A 27 6.28 0.18 -2.24
C GLY A 27 4.92 -0.52 -2.28
N GLN A 28 3.87 0.17 -2.74
CA GLN A 28 2.52 -0.40 -2.88
C GLN A 28 2.47 -1.60 -3.84
N LEU A 29 3.25 -1.54 -4.92
CA LEU A 29 3.33 -2.62 -5.90
C LEU A 29 4.29 -3.75 -5.47
N GLY A 30 4.97 -3.61 -4.32
CA GLY A 30 5.99 -4.57 -3.88
C GLY A 30 7.29 -4.55 -4.67
N GLY A 31 7.59 -3.42 -5.33
CA GLY A 31 8.83 -3.21 -6.06
C GLY A 31 10.06 -3.11 -5.13
N PRO A 32 11.27 -3.15 -5.71
CA PRO A 32 12.50 -3.17 -4.94
C PRO A 32 12.68 -1.90 -4.09
N LYS A 33 13.11 -2.08 -2.83
CA LYS A 33 13.54 -0.98 -1.96
C LYS A 33 14.85 -0.39 -2.47
N GLY A 34 15.03 0.92 -2.31
CA GLY A 34 16.29 1.59 -2.64
C GLY A 34 17.46 1.16 -1.75
N PRO A 35 18.68 1.61 -2.06
CA PRO A 35 19.87 1.31 -1.25
C PRO A 35 19.66 1.68 0.23
N PRO A 36 20.29 0.95 1.18
CA PRO A 36 20.21 1.28 2.60
C PRO A 36 20.62 2.74 2.87
N GLY A 37 19.86 3.43 3.72
CA GLY A 37 20.10 4.84 4.07
C GLY A 37 19.61 5.86 3.05
N HIS A 38 19.07 5.44 1.90
CA HIS A 38 18.47 6.38 0.95
C HIS A 38 17.17 6.97 1.51
N TRP A 39 17.03 8.30 1.52
CA TRP A 39 15.91 9.01 2.16
C TRP A 39 14.53 8.64 1.60
N LEU A 40 14.43 8.28 0.31
CA LEU A 40 13.18 7.79 -0.29
C LEU A 40 12.64 6.48 0.30
N ASN A 41 13.47 5.74 1.05
CA ASN A 41 13.06 4.48 1.67
C ASN A 41 11.98 4.66 2.73
N GLU A 42 11.87 5.84 3.34
CA GLU A 42 10.78 6.14 4.27
C GLU A 42 9.44 6.15 3.55
N PHE A 43 9.39 6.76 2.36
CA PHE A 43 8.19 6.82 1.54
C PHE A 43 7.85 5.47 0.90
N TRP A 44 8.86 4.69 0.52
CA TRP A 44 8.66 3.31 0.09
C TRP A 44 8.01 2.45 1.18
N GLN A 45 8.40 2.63 2.45
CA GLN A 45 7.81 1.91 3.58
C GLN A 45 6.32 2.25 3.78
N ILE A 46 5.93 3.51 3.57
CA ILE A 46 4.51 3.91 3.57
C ILE A 46 3.74 3.11 2.51
N GLY A 47 4.29 3.02 1.30
CA GLY A 47 3.67 2.26 0.22
C GLY A 47 3.54 0.77 0.55
N ALA A 48 4.59 0.15 1.08
CA ALA A 48 4.59 -1.25 1.48
C ALA A 48 3.55 -1.53 2.58
N ALA A 49 3.47 -0.67 3.60
CA ALA A 49 2.46 -0.81 4.66
C ALA A 49 1.02 -0.72 4.11
N LEU A 50 0.77 0.15 3.13
CA LEU A 50 -0.54 0.26 2.48
C LEU A 50 -0.93 -1.03 1.74
N ARG A 51 0.03 -1.67 1.07
CA ARG A 51 -0.19 -2.97 0.42
C ARG A 51 -0.50 -4.04 1.46
N ASP A 52 0.32 -4.14 2.51
CA ASP A 52 0.15 -5.16 3.54
C ASP A 52 -1.22 -5.03 4.25
N HIS A 53 -1.71 -3.79 4.46
CA HIS A 53 -3.07 -3.56 4.97
C HIS A 53 -4.17 -3.99 3.99
N ALA A 54 -3.99 -3.75 2.69
CA ALA A 54 -4.96 -4.18 1.68
C ALA A 54 -5.03 -5.71 1.59
N GLU A 55 -3.90 -6.39 1.70
CA GLU A 55 -3.83 -7.86 1.72
C GLU A 55 -4.56 -8.44 2.95
N ILE A 56 -4.42 -7.84 4.13
CA ILE A 56 -5.14 -8.27 5.34
C ILE A 56 -6.66 -8.12 5.16
N LEU A 57 -7.12 -7.02 4.57
CA LEU A 57 -8.55 -6.80 4.33
C LEU A 57 -9.11 -7.80 3.31
N GLN A 58 -8.39 -8.06 2.22
CA GLN A 58 -8.80 -9.06 1.24
C GLN A 58 -8.87 -10.47 1.86
N GLY A 59 -7.87 -10.86 2.65
CA GLY A 59 -7.88 -12.16 3.32
C GLY A 59 -9.05 -12.33 4.30
N PHE A 60 -9.44 -11.26 4.98
CA PHE A 60 -10.63 -11.26 5.85
C PHE A 60 -11.92 -11.41 5.03
N GLU A 61 -12.08 -10.64 3.94
CA GLU A 61 -13.25 -10.71 3.06
C GLU A 61 -13.42 -12.10 2.43
N ASP A 62 -12.33 -12.70 1.95
CA ASP A 62 -12.33 -14.05 1.37
C ASP A 62 -12.73 -15.10 2.40
N THR A 63 -12.22 -14.99 3.64
CA THR A 63 -12.57 -15.91 4.73
C THR A 63 -14.06 -15.80 5.10
N ALA A 64 -14.55 -14.56 5.26
CA ALA A 64 -15.95 -14.31 5.59
C ALA A 64 -16.89 -14.80 4.48
N LEU A 65 -16.51 -14.60 3.21
CA LEU A 65 -17.26 -15.12 2.07
C LEU A 65 -17.31 -16.66 2.09
N GLN A 66 -16.16 -17.31 2.34
CA GLN A 66 -16.11 -18.77 2.41
C GLN A 66 -16.98 -19.33 3.54
N GLU A 67 -16.97 -18.71 4.72
CA GLU A 67 -17.84 -19.10 5.83
C GLU A 67 -19.34 -18.94 5.49
N LEU A 68 -19.71 -17.84 4.84
CA LEU A 68 -21.08 -17.62 4.36
C LEU A 68 -21.49 -18.69 3.34
N LEU A 69 -20.63 -18.99 2.37
CA LEU A 69 -20.88 -20.01 1.35
C LEU A 69 -21.01 -21.41 1.97
N ASN A 70 -20.16 -21.75 2.94
CA ASN A 70 -20.26 -23.03 3.66
C ASN A 70 -21.57 -23.12 4.44
N THR A 71 -21.92 -22.07 5.19
CA THR A 71 -23.15 -22.03 5.99
C THR A 71 -24.39 -22.18 5.10
N THR A 72 -24.44 -21.44 3.98
CA THR A 72 -25.56 -21.53 3.04
C THR A 72 -25.64 -22.90 2.35
N ALA A 73 -24.51 -23.52 2.02
CA ALA A 73 -24.47 -24.88 1.50
C ALA A 73 -25.04 -25.89 2.52
N ASP A 74 -24.68 -25.77 3.79
CA ASP A 74 -25.19 -26.63 4.87
C ASP A 74 -26.71 -26.50 5.04
N TYR A 75 -27.24 -25.27 5.01
CA TYR A 75 -28.69 -25.00 5.05
C TYR A 75 -29.42 -25.60 3.85
N LEU A 76 -28.87 -25.48 2.64
CA LEU A 76 -29.48 -26.04 1.44
C LEU A 76 -29.41 -27.57 1.41
N ALA A 77 -28.34 -28.16 1.97
CA ALA A 77 -28.20 -29.61 2.07
C ALA A 77 -29.13 -30.23 3.12
N THR A 78 -29.53 -29.48 4.15
CA THR A 78 -30.49 -29.94 5.17
C THR A 78 -31.94 -29.91 4.70
N ASP A 79 -32.25 -29.20 3.60
CA ASP A 79 -33.60 -29.09 3.02
C ASP A 79 -33.86 -30.09 1.87
N VAL A 80 -32.98 -31.09 1.71
CA VAL A 80 -33.19 -32.22 0.78
C VAL A 80 -33.84 -33.38 1.55
N PRO A 81 -35.15 -33.67 1.34
CA PRO A 81 -35.82 -34.81 1.96
C PRO A 81 -35.35 -36.18 1.44
#